data_AF-A0A6P0IRS6-F1
#
_entry.id   AF-A0A6P0IRS6-F1
#
_cell.length_a   1.000
_cell.length_b   1.000
_cell.length_c   1.000
_cell.angle_alpha   90.00
_cell.angle_beta   90.00
_cell.angle_gamma   90.00
#
_symmetry.space_group_name_H-M   'P 1'
#
loop_
_entity.id
_entity.type
_entity.pdbx_description
1 polymer ?
#
loop_
_entity_poly.entity_id
_entity_poly.type
_entity_poly.pdbx_seq_one_letter_code
_entity_poly.pdbx_strand_id
1 'polypeptide(L)'
;SHFSLDYEALVDFFNSRYRGTDPNHWTGYICDEPLLLQPSYLESLTTAGIPWGFFSGATRQEANYALEGRLGLERPVLIAMEDAPGKPDPTGLFAVVLQLEQEHQVKVELPVIYVGDTVADMYTVEKARDSHPERVWVGVGILPPHVQEIPQHREAYGERLKAAGATVVFDNVEQLTPEQIQEILHQG
;
A
#
# COMPACT_ATOMS: atom_id res chain seq x y z
N SER A 1 -17.47 20.76 -33.20
CA SER A 1 -16.08 20.26 -33.31
C SER A 1 -15.89 19.17 -32.27
N HIS A 2 -15.80 17.91 -32.70
CA HIS A 2 -15.43 16.81 -31.81
C HIS A 2 -13.92 16.87 -31.61
N PHE A 3 -13.46 17.24 -30.41
CA PHE A 3 -12.09 16.94 -30.00
C PHE A 3 -12.01 15.43 -29.80
N SER A 4 -11.47 14.68 -30.78
CA SER A 4 -10.98 13.35 -30.47
C SER A 4 -9.71 13.54 -29.66
N LEU A 5 -9.84 13.47 -28.34
CA LEU A 5 -8.68 13.35 -27.46
C LEU A 5 -7.93 12.09 -27.92
N ASP A 6 -6.76 12.31 -28.50
CA ASP A 6 -5.82 11.23 -28.74
C ASP A 6 -5.37 10.73 -27.37
N TYR A 7 -5.93 9.58 -26.99
CA TYR A 7 -5.70 8.97 -25.68
C TYR A 7 -4.22 8.66 -25.47
N GLU A 8 -3.51 8.21 -26.52
CA GLU A 8 -2.08 7.93 -26.45
C GLU A 8 -1.31 9.23 -26.22
N ALA A 9 -1.63 10.30 -26.96
CA ALA A 9 -1.00 11.60 -26.74
C ALA A 9 -1.25 12.17 -25.32
N LEU A 10 -2.42 11.91 -24.72
CA LEU A 10 -2.73 12.31 -23.35
C LEU A 10 -1.93 11.51 -22.32
N VAL A 11 -1.82 10.19 -22.52
CA VAL A 11 -1.01 9.30 -21.68
C VAL A 11 0.46 9.68 -21.78
N ASP A 12 0.99 9.92 -22.98
CA ASP A 12 2.37 10.35 -23.21
C ASP A 12 2.64 11.71 -22.56
N PHE A 13 1.71 12.66 -22.70
CA PHE A 13 1.81 13.94 -22.04
C PHE A 13 1.86 13.79 -20.52
N PHE A 14 0.95 13.00 -19.93
CA PHE A 14 0.95 12.74 -18.50
C PHE A 14 2.27 12.10 -18.04
N ASN A 15 2.71 11.03 -18.72
CA ASN A 15 3.95 10.33 -18.40
C ASN A 15 5.17 11.26 -18.49
N SER A 16 5.23 12.13 -19.49
CA SER A 16 6.32 13.10 -19.64
C SER A 16 6.42 14.10 -18.48
N ARG A 17 5.29 14.44 -17.85
CA ARG A 17 5.24 15.34 -16.68
C ARG A 17 5.49 14.59 -15.39
N TYR A 18 4.93 13.39 -15.26
CA TYR A 18 5.02 12.60 -14.05
C TYR A 18 6.39 11.94 -13.88
N ARG A 19 6.88 11.25 -14.92
CA ARG A 19 8.18 10.55 -14.92
C ARG A 19 9.33 11.48 -15.31
N GLY A 20 9.03 12.45 -16.17
CA GLY A 20 10.03 13.29 -16.84
C GLY A 20 10.22 12.87 -18.30
N THR A 21 10.98 13.66 -19.05
CA THR A 21 11.25 13.40 -20.48
C THR A 21 12.53 12.58 -20.70
N ASP A 22 13.38 12.44 -19.68
CA ASP A 22 14.57 11.59 -19.75
C ASP A 22 14.19 10.14 -19.40
N PRO A 23 14.35 9.18 -20.33
CA PRO A 23 14.00 7.78 -20.08
C PRO A 23 14.95 7.09 -19.09
N ASN A 24 16.13 7.65 -18.84
CA ASN A 24 17.13 7.08 -17.94
C ASN A 24 17.14 7.74 -16.56
N HIS A 25 16.60 8.96 -16.43
CA HIS A 25 16.56 9.70 -15.18
C HIS A 25 15.18 10.26 -14.90
N TRP A 26 14.64 9.89 -13.75
CA TRP A 26 13.40 10.47 -13.24
C TRP A 26 13.61 11.95 -12.94
N THR A 27 12.84 12.79 -13.62
CA THR A 27 12.94 14.26 -13.55
C THR A 27 11.57 14.94 -13.42
N GLY A 28 10.50 14.16 -13.39
CA GLY A 28 9.12 14.64 -13.24
C GLY A 28 8.63 14.67 -11.80
N TYR A 29 7.33 14.88 -11.62
CA TYR A 29 6.68 15.06 -10.32
C TYR A 29 6.90 13.90 -9.34
N ILE A 30 7.17 12.67 -9.81
CA ILE A 30 7.47 11.52 -8.95
C ILE A 30 8.68 11.76 -8.01
N CYS A 31 9.60 12.64 -8.41
CA CYS A 31 10.76 13.03 -7.60
C CYS A 31 10.36 13.84 -6.36
N ASP A 32 9.25 14.59 -6.45
CA ASP A 32 8.79 15.54 -5.44
C ASP A 32 7.72 14.95 -4.51
N GLU A 33 7.22 13.74 -4.79
CA GLU A 33 6.16 13.13 -3.97
C GLU A 33 6.64 12.91 -2.53
N PRO A 34 5.88 13.33 -1.50
CA PRO A 34 6.31 13.10 -0.12
C PRO A 34 6.31 11.60 0.22
N LEU A 35 7.40 11.13 0.82
CA LEU A 35 7.44 9.78 1.40
C LEU A 35 6.57 9.77 2.67
N LEU A 36 5.70 8.76 2.79
CA LEU A 36 4.78 8.63 3.92
C LEU A 36 5.41 8.01 5.17
N LEU A 37 6.57 7.37 5.02
CA LEU A 37 7.31 6.73 6.10
C LEU A 37 8.81 6.86 5.89
N GLN A 38 9.56 6.66 6.96
CA GLN A 38 11.02 6.58 7.00
C GLN A 38 11.49 5.12 7.08
N PRO A 39 12.71 4.79 6.60
CA PRO A 39 13.24 3.43 6.67
C PRO A 39 13.29 2.89 8.11
N SER A 40 13.54 3.76 9.09
CA SER A 40 13.57 3.40 10.51
C SER A 40 12.25 2.84 11.03
N TYR A 41 11.11 3.22 10.43
CA TYR A 41 9.83 2.62 10.78
C TYR A 41 9.78 1.14 10.38
N LEU A 42 10.20 0.81 9.16
CA LEU A 42 10.26 -0.58 8.69
C LEU A 42 11.31 -1.40 9.45
N GLU A 43 12.45 -0.80 9.80
CA GLU A 43 13.45 -1.42 10.68
C GLU A 43 12.87 -1.76 12.05
N SER A 44 11.98 -0.92 12.59
CA SER A 44 11.30 -1.19 13.86
C SER A 44 10.38 -2.42 13.77
N LEU A 45 9.66 -2.60 12.65
CA LEU A 45 8.84 -3.79 12.40
C LEU A 45 9.72 -5.03 12.27
N THR A 46 10.81 -4.95 11.49
CA THR A 46 11.78 -6.03 11.34
C THR A 46 12.38 -6.44 12.69
N THR A 47 12.76 -5.47 13.53
CA THR A 47 13.33 -5.70 14.87
C THR A 47 12.32 -6.37 15.79
N ALA A 48 11.03 -6.04 15.66
CA ALA A 48 9.94 -6.70 16.36
C ALA A 48 9.58 -8.09 15.80
N GLY A 49 10.26 -8.55 14.74
CA GLY A 49 10.00 -9.85 14.11
C GLY A 49 8.73 -9.88 13.26
N ILE A 50 8.31 -8.73 12.73
CA ILE A 50 7.13 -8.58 11.89
C ILE A 50 7.58 -8.45 10.42
N PRO A 51 7.39 -9.50 9.59
CA PRO A 51 7.64 -9.41 8.15
C PRO A 51 6.71 -8.39 7.49
N TRP A 52 7.22 -7.65 6.52
CA TRP A 52 6.45 -6.64 5.80
C TRP A 52 6.78 -6.64 4.30
N GLY A 53 5.81 -6.24 3.49
CA GLY A 53 5.94 -6.18 2.03
C GLY A 53 4.86 -5.29 1.42
N PHE A 54 4.92 -5.09 0.11
CA PHE A 54 4.07 -4.13 -0.60
C PHE A 54 3.20 -4.80 -1.67
N PHE A 55 1.90 -4.47 -1.65
CA PHE A 55 0.97 -4.73 -2.76
C PHE A 55 0.49 -3.40 -3.35
N SER A 56 1.02 -3.04 -4.52
CA SER A 56 0.89 -1.71 -5.11
C SER A 56 0.08 -1.72 -6.40
N GLY A 57 -0.68 -0.63 -6.62
CA GLY A 57 -1.31 -0.32 -7.90
C GLY A 57 -0.41 0.48 -8.85
N ALA A 58 0.81 0.82 -8.43
CA ALA A 58 1.81 1.46 -9.28
C ALA A 58 2.52 0.44 -10.17
N THR A 59 3.07 0.92 -11.29
CA THR A 59 3.98 0.08 -12.09
C THR A 59 5.19 -0.32 -11.26
N ARG A 60 5.81 -1.45 -11.59
CA ARG A 60 7.03 -1.90 -10.90
C ARG A 60 8.15 -0.86 -10.92
N GLN A 61 8.29 -0.12 -12.01
CA GLN A 61 9.30 0.92 -12.14
C GLN A 61 9.06 2.08 -11.18
N GLU A 62 7.81 2.55 -11.06
CA GLU A 62 7.44 3.64 -10.14
C GLU A 62 7.57 3.20 -8.68
N ALA A 63 7.13 1.98 -8.36
CA ALA A 63 7.27 1.41 -7.03
C ALA A 63 8.74 1.24 -6.64
N ASN A 64 9.59 0.71 -7.51
CA ASN A 64 11.03 0.57 -7.24
C ASN A 64 11.72 1.92 -7.11
N TYR A 65 11.31 2.92 -7.91
CA TYR A 65 11.85 4.27 -7.77
C TYR A 65 11.56 4.85 -6.38
N ALA A 66 10.34 4.69 -5.87
CA ALA A 66 10.00 5.14 -4.52
C ALA A 66 10.70 4.30 -3.43
N LEU A 67 10.63 2.98 -3.52
CA LEU A 67 11.08 2.06 -2.47
C LEU A 67 12.60 1.88 -2.42
N GLU A 68 13.22 1.56 -3.55
CA GLU A 68 14.69 1.34 -3.61
C GLU A 68 15.42 2.67 -3.85
N GLY A 69 14.90 3.51 -4.75
CA GLY A 69 15.57 4.74 -5.16
C GLY A 69 15.51 5.85 -4.10
N ARG A 70 14.32 6.13 -3.57
CA ARG A 70 14.11 7.26 -2.64
C ARG A 70 14.14 6.85 -1.18
N LEU A 71 13.48 5.73 -0.84
CA LEU A 71 13.44 5.21 0.51
C LEU A 71 14.67 4.36 0.84
N GLY A 72 15.42 3.88 -0.16
CA GLY A 72 16.70 3.17 0.05
C GLY A 72 16.54 1.73 0.53
N LEU A 73 15.39 1.09 0.29
CA LEU A 73 15.17 -0.30 0.66
C LEU A 73 15.94 -1.26 -0.24
N GLU A 74 16.51 -2.30 0.34
CA GLU A 74 17.20 -3.35 -0.42
C GLU A 74 16.23 -4.48 -0.79
N ARG A 75 15.81 -4.53 -2.06
CA ARG A 75 14.99 -5.62 -2.63
C ARG A 75 13.76 -5.98 -1.78
N PRO A 76 12.87 -5.01 -1.47
CA PRO A 76 11.68 -5.30 -0.67
C PRO A 76 10.74 -6.26 -1.40
N VAL A 77 9.99 -7.07 -0.65
CA VAL A 77 8.88 -7.85 -1.22
C VAL A 77 7.87 -6.90 -1.84
N LEU A 78 7.67 -7.01 -3.15
CA LEU A 78 6.81 -6.12 -3.94
C LEU A 78 6.05 -6.90 -5.00
N ILE A 79 4.72 -6.84 -4.90
CA ILE A 79 3.78 -7.17 -5.96
C ILE A 79 3.23 -5.85 -6.51
N ALA A 80 3.64 -5.50 -7.72
CA ALA A 80 3.24 -4.32 -8.44
C ALA A 80 2.04 -4.61 -9.36
N MET A 81 1.54 -3.57 -10.03
CA MET A 81 0.35 -3.63 -10.87
C MET A 81 0.43 -4.70 -11.98
N GLU A 82 1.62 -4.94 -12.51
CA GLU A 82 1.83 -5.88 -13.62
C GLU A 82 1.84 -7.36 -13.17
N ASP A 83 2.00 -7.63 -11.88
CA ASP A 83 2.26 -8.97 -11.36
C ASP A 83 0.98 -9.73 -10.96
N ALA A 84 -0.11 -9.03 -10.70
CA ALA A 84 -1.37 -9.60 -10.23
C ALA A 84 -2.59 -8.76 -10.66
N PRO A 85 -3.80 -9.33 -10.65
CA PRO A 85 -5.03 -8.55 -10.81
C PRO A 85 -5.10 -7.38 -9.82
N GLY A 86 -5.65 -6.25 -10.28
CA GLY A 86 -5.81 -5.07 -9.45
C GLY A 86 -6.80 -5.26 -8.30
N LYS A 87 -6.62 -4.46 -7.25
CA LYS A 87 -7.54 -4.37 -6.11
C LYS A 87 -8.98 -4.10 -6.61
N PRO A 88 -10.01 -4.70 -6.01
CA PRO A 88 -10.00 -5.40 -4.73
C PRO A 88 -9.69 -6.90 -4.83
N ASP A 89 -9.13 -7.42 -5.93
CA ASP A 89 -8.75 -8.83 -6.01
C ASP A 89 -7.60 -9.15 -5.01
N PRO A 90 -7.75 -10.16 -4.13
CA PRO A 90 -6.76 -10.47 -3.10
C PRO A 90 -5.56 -11.28 -3.61
N THR A 91 -5.52 -11.67 -4.88
CA THR A 91 -4.43 -12.49 -5.44
C THR A 91 -3.05 -11.86 -5.19
N GLY A 92 -2.93 -10.54 -5.36
CA GLY A 92 -1.67 -9.84 -5.11
C GLY A 92 -1.27 -9.83 -3.63
N LEU A 93 -2.24 -9.69 -2.73
CA LEU A 93 -2.02 -9.81 -1.28
C LEU A 93 -1.53 -11.22 -0.91
N PHE A 94 -2.15 -12.27 -1.46
CA PHE A 94 -1.72 -13.64 -1.20
C PHE A 94 -0.29 -13.91 -1.69
N ALA A 95 0.09 -13.35 -2.84
CA ALA A 95 1.45 -13.44 -3.35
C ALA A 95 2.47 -12.77 -2.42
N VAL A 96 2.17 -11.58 -1.88
CA VAL A 96 3.02 -10.92 -0.86
C VAL A 96 3.20 -11.81 0.36
N VAL A 97 2.09 -12.31 0.93
CA VAL A 97 2.12 -13.14 2.15
C VAL A 97 2.94 -14.40 1.91
N LEU A 98 2.71 -15.09 0.79
CA LEU A 98 3.45 -16.30 0.45
C LEU A 98 4.96 -16.04 0.33
N GLN A 99 5.36 -14.94 -0.32
CA GLN A 99 6.77 -14.59 -0.47
C GLN A 99 7.42 -14.28 0.89
N LEU A 100 6.74 -13.52 1.77
CA LEU A 100 7.23 -13.24 3.12
C LEU A 100 7.35 -14.51 3.96
N GLU A 101 6.35 -15.39 3.92
CA GLU A 101 6.39 -16.66 4.65
C GLU A 101 7.56 -17.55 4.20
N GLN A 102 7.86 -17.56 2.89
CA GLN A 102 8.99 -18.28 2.34
C GLN A 102 10.34 -17.68 2.76
N GLU A 103 10.52 -16.36 2.60
CA GLU A 103 11.77 -15.66 2.93
C GLU A 103 12.10 -15.77 4.43
N HIS A 104 11.09 -15.68 5.28
CA HIS A 104 11.24 -15.77 6.74
C HIS A 104 11.06 -17.20 7.30
N GLN A 105 10.84 -18.21 6.45
CA GLN A 105 10.66 -19.62 6.83
C GLN A 105 9.57 -19.81 7.89
N VAL A 106 8.48 -19.06 7.75
CA VAL A 106 7.32 -19.09 8.65
C VAL A 106 6.63 -20.46 8.52
N LYS A 107 6.43 -21.14 9.67
CA LYS A 107 5.87 -22.51 9.72
C LYS A 107 4.43 -22.59 10.20
N VAL A 108 3.90 -21.46 10.66
CA VAL A 108 2.56 -21.32 11.21
C VAL A 108 1.88 -20.16 10.51
N GLU A 109 0.57 -20.26 10.27
CA GLU A 109 -0.17 -19.15 9.68
C GLU A 109 -0.15 -17.95 10.64
N LEU A 110 0.49 -16.86 10.21
CA LEU A 110 0.50 -15.61 10.95
C LEU A 110 -0.73 -14.78 10.59
N PRO A 111 -1.28 -13.99 11.54
CA PRO A 111 -2.22 -12.92 11.21
C PRO A 111 -1.63 -11.96 10.18
N VAL A 112 -2.45 -11.48 9.26
CA VAL A 112 -2.06 -10.49 8.26
C VAL A 112 -2.76 -9.17 8.57
N ILE A 113 -1.96 -8.12 8.76
CA ILE A 113 -2.43 -6.74 8.83
C ILE A 113 -2.14 -6.09 7.49
N TYR A 114 -3.21 -5.65 6.83
CA TYR A 114 -3.14 -4.96 5.56
C TYR A 114 -3.41 -3.48 5.76
N VAL A 115 -2.45 -2.65 5.37
CA VAL A 115 -2.51 -1.19 5.55
C VAL A 115 -2.78 -0.55 4.20
N GLY A 116 -3.85 0.23 4.09
CA GLY A 116 -4.22 0.89 2.84
C GLY A 116 -5.07 2.14 3.05
N ASP A 117 -5.04 3.04 2.08
CA ASP A 117 -5.71 4.33 2.14
C ASP A 117 -6.99 4.38 1.30
N THR A 118 -7.30 3.31 0.56
CA THR A 118 -8.48 3.27 -0.31
C THR A 118 -9.54 2.29 0.19
N VAL A 119 -10.77 2.47 -0.28
CA VAL A 119 -11.83 1.47 -0.08
C VAL A 119 -11.51 0.15 -0.78
N ALA A 120 -10.82 0.19 -1.93
CA ALA A 120 -10.43 -1.02 -2.65
C ALA A 120 -9.44 -1.87 -1.83
N ASP A 121 -8.57 -1.24 -1.06
CA ASP A 121 -7.71 -1.92 -0.09
C ASP A 121 -8.52 -2.65 0.97
N MET A 122 -9.48 -1.99 1.60
CA MET A 122 -10.30 -2.62 2.65
C MET A 122 -11.10 -3.79 2.08
N TYR A 123 -11.69 -3.64 0.89
CA TYR A 123 -12.36 -4.74 0.20
C TYR A 123 -11.42 -5.88 -0.22
N THR A 124 -10.13 -5.62 -0.43
CA THR A 124 -9.13 -6.67 -0.67
C THR A 124 -9.01 -7.57 0.57
N VAL A 125 -9.00 -6.96 1.77
CA VAL A 125 -8.96 -7.68 3.04
C VAL A 125 -10.23 -8.49 3.28
N GLU A 126 -11.40 -7.90 3.02
CA GLU A 126 -12.68 -8.62 3.14
C GLU A 126 -12.72 -9.85 2.24
N LYS A 127 -12.33 -9.72 0.96
CA LYS A 127 -12.27 -10.87 0.05
C LYS A 127 -11.21 -11.89 0.43
N ALA A 128 -10.08 -11.46 1.00
CA ALA A 128 -9.08 -12.35 1.55
C ALA A 128 -9.68 -13.21 2.69
N ARG A 129 -10.44 -12.57 3.59
CA ARG A 129 -11.16 -13.24 4.67
C ARG A 129 -12.23 -14.20 4.17
N ASP A 130 -12.98 -13.83 3.14
CA ASP A 130 -13.98 -14.72 2.53
C ASP A 130 -13.34 -15.95 1.87
N SER A 131 -12.16 -15.79 1.27
CA SER A 131 -11.46 -16.86 0.53
C SER A 131 -10.66 -17.78 1.45
N HIS A 132 -10.08 -17.22 2.53
CA HIS A 132 -9.20 -17.90 3.49
C HIS A 132 -9.61 -17.55 4.93
N PRO A 133 -10.80 -17.99 5.38
CA PRO A 133 -11.34 -17.63 6.70
C PRO A 133 -10.56 -18.25 7.88
N GLU A 134 -9.69 -19.22 7.63
CA GLU A 134 -8.81 -19.84 8.62
C GLU A 134 -7.72 -18.90 9.15
N ARG A 135 -7.30 -17.91 8.34
CA ARG A 135 -6.30 -16.92 8.71
C ARG A 135 -6.97 -15.64 9.21
N VAL A 136 -6.36 -14.99 10.19
CA VAL A 136 -6.80 -13.68 10.67
C VAL A 136 -6.36 -12.59 9.67
N TRP A 137 -7.34 -11.88 9.10
CA TRP A 137 -7.13 -10.77 8.17
C TRP A 137 -7.67 -9.47 8.75
N VAL A 138 -6.79 -8.50 8.95
CA VAL A 138 -7.11 -7.21 9.56
C VAL A 138 -6.83 -6.07 8.59
N GLY A 139 -7.83 -5.21 8.36
CA GLY A 139 -7.69 -4.01 7.54
C GLY A 139 -7.39 -2.80 8.42
N VAL A 140 -6.35 -2.05 8.10
CA VAL A 140 -6.00 -0.78 8.75
C VAL A 140 -6.05 0.33 7.72
N GLY A 141 -6.90 1.33 7.97
CA GLY A 141 -7.06 2.48 7.10
C GLY A 141 -6.02 3.56 7.39
N ILE A 142 -5.43 4.14 6.35
CA ILE A 142 -4.59 5.35 6.47
C ILE A 142 -5.27 6.52 5.77
N LEU A 143 -5.31 7.69 6.42
CA LEU A 143 -5.85 8.89 5.79
C LEU A 143 -4.81 9.48 4.82
N PRO A 144 -5.13 9.63 3.53
CA PRO A 144 -4.21 10.28 2.59
C PRO A 144 -3.91 11.73 3.03
N PRO A 145 -2.68 12.26 2.86
CA PRO A 145 -2.34 13.61 3.30
C PRO A 145 -3.29 14.70 2.78
N HIS A 146 -3.69 14.60 1.51
CA HIS A 146 -4.58 15.57 0.85
C HIS A 146 -6.01 15.60 1.42
N VAL A 147 -6.42 14.57 2.15
CA VAL A 147 -7.75 14.49 2.78
C VAL A 147 -7.75 15.13 4.18
N GLN A 148 -6.59 15.23 4.82
CA GLN A 148 -6.47 15.63 6.23
C GLN A 148 -6.61 17.14 6.46
N GLU A 149 -6.43 17.96 5.41
CA GLU A 149 -6.44 19.43 5.52
C GLU A 149 -7.79 19.99 5.98
N ILE A 150 -8.89 19.31 5.63
CA ILE A 150 -10.25 19.75 5.97
C ILE A 150 -10.84 18.74 6.97
N PRO A 151 -11.15 19.15 8.22
CA PRO A 151 -11.63 18.23 9.25
C PRO A 151 -12.84 17.39 8.83
N GLN A 152 -13.80 17.98 8.10
CA GLN A 152 -14.97 17.27 7.60
C GLN A 152 -14.63 16.20 6.56
N HIS A 153 -13.61 16.43 5.72
CA HIS A 153 -13.16 15.44 4.75
C HIS A 153 -12.43 14.31 5.44
N ARG A 154 -11.57 14.63 6.42
CA ARG A 154 -10.87 13.66 7.25
C ARG A 154 -11.84 12.70 7.94
N GLU A 155 -12.85 13.23 8.61
CA GLU A 155 -13.87 12.43 9.30
C GLU A 155 -14.67 11.57 8.32
N ALA A 156 -15.21 12.18 7.25
CA ALA A 156 -16.00 11.46 6.26
C ALA A 156 -15.21 10.34 5.57
N TYR A 157 -13.92 10.56 5.29
CA TYR A 157 -13.07 9.56 4.67
C TYR A 157 -12.70 8.44 5.63
N GLY A 158 -12.41 8.76 6.89
CA GLY A 158 -12.18 7.75 7.94
C GLY A 158 -13.39 6.85 8.13
N GLU A 159 -14.59 7.42 8.20
CA GLU A 159 -15.83 6.64 8.30
C GLU A 159 -16.08 5.78 7.06
N ARG A 160 -15.69 6.26 5.87
CA ARG A 160 -15.77 5.47 4.65
C ARG A 160 -14.84 4.25 4.68
N LEU A 161 -13.61 4.39 5.21
CA LEU A 161 -12.69 3.26 5.36
C LEU A 161 -13.20 2.25 6.39
N LYS A 162 -13.72 2.71 7.54
CA LYS A 162 -14.35 1.84 8.55
C LYS A 162 -15.54 1.08 7.99
N ALA A 163 -16.43 1.77 7.26
CA ALA A 163 -17.58 1.15 6.60
C ALA A 163 -17.17 0.12 5.54
N ALA A 164 -15.95 0.19 5.02
CA ALA A 164 -15.41 -0.76 4.05
C ALA A 164 -14.65 -1.95 4.69
N GLY A 165 -14.49 -1.97 6.02
CA GLY A 165 -13.83 -3.07 6.74
C GLY A 165 -12.57 -2.68 7.53
N ALA A 166 -12.20 -1.40 7.60
CA ALA A 166 -11.07 -0.97 8.43
C ALA A 166 -11.39 -1.16 9.92
N THR A 167 -10.56 -1.92 10.63
CA THR A 167 -10.63 -2.11 12.09
C THR A 167 -10.26 -0.83 12.84
N VAL A 168 -9.24 -0.13 12.36
CA VAL A 168 -8.78 1.16 12.89
C VAL A 168 -8.33 2.05 11.73
N VAL A 169 -8.36 3.36 11.95
CA VAL A 169 -7.91 4.37 10.99
C VAL A 169 -6.88 5.29 11.64
N PHE A 170 -5.73 5.46 10.98
CA PHE A 170 -4.65 6.35 11.39
C PHE A 170 -4.45 7.49 10.39
N ASP A 171 -3.82 8.58 10.85
CA ASP A 171 -3.44 9.70 10.00
C ASP A 171 -2.15 9.40 9.21
N ASN A 172 -1.31 8.52 9.73
CA ASN A 172 -0.08 8.12 9.08
C ASN A 172 0.26 6.66 9.42
N VAL A 173 0.89 5.96 8.48
CA VAL A 173 1.29 4.55 8.62
C VAL A 173 2.25 4.32 9.80
N GLU A 174 3.12 5.28 10.12
CA GLU A 174 4.08 5.16 11.22
C GLU A 174 3.42 5.13 12.60
N GLN A 175 2.12 5.46 12.70
CA GLN A 175 1.34 5.29 13.93
C GLN A 175 1.02 3.81 14.22
N LEU A 176 1.10 2.93 13.20
CA LEU A 176 0.96 1.48 13.39
C LEU A 176 2.29 0.90 13.89
N THR A 177 2.56 1.10 15.18
CA THR A 177 3.75 0.55 15.85
C THR A 177 3.58 -0.94 16.17
N PRO A 178 4.66 -1.67 16.51
CA PRO A 178 4.54 -3.06 16.99
C PRO A 178 3.57 -3.22 18.17
N GLU A 179 3.51 -2.26 19.08
CA GLU A 179 2.57 -2.25 20.22
C GLU A 179 1.13 -2.11 19.74
N GLN A 180 0.87 -1.19 18.79
CA GLN A 180 -0.45 -1.03 18.19
C GLN A 180 -0.89 -2.29 17.43
N ILE A 181 0.03 -2.95 16.73
CA ILE A 181 -0.22 -4.24 16.07
C ILE A 181 -0.68 -5.29 17.08
N GLN A 182 -0.01 -5.41 18.23
CA GLN A 182 -0.41 -6.33 19.29
C GLN A 182 -1.79 -5.97 19.88
N GLU A 183 -2.06 -4.69 20.11
CA GLU A 183 -3.36 -4.23 20.62
C GLU A 183 -4.49 -4.59 19.66
N ILE A 184 -4.30 -4.36 18.36
CA ILE A 184 -5.29 -4.69 17.32
C ILE A 184 -5.56 -6.19 17.28
N LEU A 185 -4.52 -7.03 17.33
CA LEU A 185 -4.65 -8.49 17.28
C LEU A 185 -5.26 -9.09 18.55
N HIS A 186 -5.19 -8.42 19.70
CA HIS A 186 -5.84 -8.88 20.94
C HIS A 186 -7.31 -8.43 21.05
N GLN A 187 -7.76 -7.47 20.24
CA GLN A 187 -9.13 -6.97 20.23
C GLN A 187 -10.03 -7.65 19.19
N GLY A 188 -9.45 -8.38 18.23
CA GLY A 188 -10.16 -9.19 17.23
C GLY A 188 -10.35 -10.64 17.67
#